data_AF-A0A0B6YRJ5-F1
#
_entry.id   AF-A0A0B6YRJ5-F1
#
_cell.length_a   1.000
_cell.length_b   1.000
_cell.length_c   1.000
_cell.angle_alpha   90.00
_cell.angle_beta   90.00
_cell.angle_gamma   90.00
#
_symmetry.space_group_name_H-M   'P 1'
#
loop_
_entity.id
_entity.type
_entity.pdbx_description
1 polymer ?
#
loop_
_entity_poly.entity_id
_entity_poly.type
_entity_poly.pdbx_seq_one_letter_code
_entity_poly.pdbx_strand_id
1 'polypeptide(L)' 'LTVDNQHGLLMVMNFVQKHNLLIIRNVLEEITDIFNRHQPNQWTSGYGYIHHKNGQCSVCGHGMNKYEISDHDFQ' A
#
# COMPACT_ATOMS: atom_id res chain seq x y z
N LEU A 1 8.21 9.69 -13.80
CA LEU A 1 8.68 8.44 -13.20
C LEU A 1 9.50 7.80 -14.30
N THR A 2 10.78 8.13 -14.36
CA THR A 2 11.75 7.27 -15.05
C THR A 2 11.73 5.91 -14.37
N VAL A 3 12.25 4.86 -15.01
CA VAL A 3 12.34 3.51 -14.42
C VAL A 3 12.99 3.56 -13.03
N ASP A 4 13.98 4.44 -12.85
CA ASP A 4 14.68 4.68 -11.57
C ASP A 4 13.75 5.20 -10.46
N ASN A 5 12.81 6.08 -10.80
CA ASN A 5 11.89 6.64 -9.81
C ASN A 5 10.82 5.62 -9.38
N GLN A 6 10.43 4.67 -10.24
CA GLN A 6 9.53 3.58 -9.86
C GLN A 6 10.22 2.62 -8.89
N HIS A 7 11.50 2.32 -9.16
CA HIS A 7 12.31 1.49 -8.26
C HIS A 7 12.48 2.15 -6.88
N GLY A 8 12.82 3.45 -6.85
CA GLY A 8 12.94 4.20 -5.60
C GLY A 8 11.64 4.22 -4.79
N LEU A 9 10.49 4.41 -5.43
CA LEU A 9 9.19 4.38 -4.75
C LEU A 9 8.88 2.99 -4.17
N LEU A 10 9.18 1.92 -4.92
CA LEU A 10 9.02 0.55 -4.42
C LEU A 10 9.92 0.29 -3.21
N MET A 11 11.16 0.78 -3.22
CA MET A 11 12.06 0.68 -2.06
C MET A 11 11.49 1.37 -0.82
N VAL A 12 10.93 2.57 -0.97
CA VAL A 12 10.29 3.31 0.14
C VAL A 12 9.07 2.54 0.67
N MET A 13 8.19 2.05 -0.20
CA MET A 13 7.01 1.29 0.22
C MET A 13 7.39 -0.02 0.93
N ASN A 14 8.42 -0.71 0.44
CA ASN A 14 8.97 -1.91 1.08
C ASN A 14 9.56 -1.61 2.46
N PHE A 15 10.26 -0.47 2.61
CA PHE A 15 10.80 -0.04 3.90
C PHE A 15 9.68 0.24 4.90
N VAL A 16 8.64 0.97 4.48
CA VAL A 16 7.46 1.25 5.32
C VAL A 16 6.80 -0.05 5.79
N GLN A 17 6.58 -1.01 4.87
CA GLN A 17 5.97 -2.29 5.20
C GLN A 17 6.85 -3.13 6.15
N LYS A 18 8.15 -3.25 5.86
CA LYS A 18 9.10 -4.05 6.66
C LYS A 18 9.20 -3.56 8.10
N HIS A 19 9.11 -2.24 8.30
CA HIS A 19 9.25 -1.61 9.61
C HIS A 19 7.91 -1.28 10.27
N ASN A 20 6.78 -1.74 9.70
CA ASN A 20 5.42 -1.48 10.20
C ASN A 20 5.14 0.01 10.46
N LEU A 21 5.64 0.88 9.56
CA LEU A 21 5.46 2.32 9.69
C LEU A 21 4.11 2.73 9.12
N LEU A 22 3.46 3.68 9.79
CA LEU A 22 2.24 4.30 9.29
C LEU A 22 2.61 5.52 8.44
N ILE A 23 1.97 5.66 7.28
CA ILE A 23 2.09 6.84 6.44
C ILE A 23 1.02 7.84 6.87
N ILE A 24 1.46 9.04 7.23
CA ILE A 24 0.56 10.15 7.57
C ILE A 24 -0.20 10.63 6.31
N ARG A 25 -1.41 11.13 6.51
CA ARG A 25 -2.36 11.40 5.42
C ARG A 25 -1.81 12.33 4.33
N ASN A 26 -1.20 13.45 4.70
CA ASN A 26 -0.64 14.41 3.75
C ASN A 26 0.45 13.79 2.87
N VAL A 27 1.33 12.96 3.45
CA VAL A 27 2.37 12.24 2.69
C VAL A 27 1.73 11.23 1.73
N LEU A 28 0.67 10.55 2.17
CA LEU A 28 -0.07 9.63 1.30
C LEU A 28 -0.77 10.35 0.13
N GLU A 29 -1.32 11.54 0.36
CA GLU A 29 -1.91 12.39 -0.69
C GLU A 29 -0.86 12.77 -1.73
N GLU A 30 0.32 13.22 -1.30
CA GLU A 30 1.45 13.52 -2.19
C GLU A 30 1.89 12.32 -3.03
N ILE A 31 2.01 11.14 -2.41
CA ILE A 31 2.34 9.89 -3.11
C ILE A 31 1.29 9.57 -4.18
N THR A 32 0.01 9.67 -3.82
CA THR A 32 -1.12 9.37 -4.73
C THR A 32 -1.13 10.33 -5.92
N ASP A 33 -0.88 11.61 -5.67
CA ASP A 33 -0.73 12.64 -6.70
C ASP A 33 0.39 12.31 -7.68
N ILE A 34 1.54 11.83 -7.19
CA ILE A 34 2.65 11.40 -8.03
C ILE A 34 2.21 10.25 -8.93
N PHE A 35 1.50 9.24 -8.42
CA PHE A 35 1.00 8.13 -9.24
C PHE A 35 0.05 8.62 -10.35
N ASN A 36 -0.93 9.45 -9.99
CA ASN A 36 -1.93 9.96 -10.93
C ASN A 36 -1.33 10.82 -12.05
N ARG A 37 -0.33 11.66 -11.74
CA ARG A 37 0.34 12.51 -12.75
C ARG A 37 1.14 11.70 -13.77
N HIS A 38 1.74 10.59 -13.33
CA HIS A 38 2.65 9.81 -14.17
C HIS A 38 1.96 8.72 -14.97
N GLN A 39 0.90 8.13 -14.43
CA GLN A 39 0.10 7.12 -15.09
C GLN A 39 -1.37 7.57 -15.04
N PRO A 40 -1.71 8.63 -15.80
CA PRO A 40 -3.06 9.17 -15.77
C PRO A 40 -4.07 8.08 -16.13
N ASN A 41 -5.17 8.05 -15.38
CA ASN A 41 -6.30 7.11 -15.54
C ASN A 41 -5.99 5.63 -15.31
N GLN A 42 -4.78 5.25 -14.85
CA GLN A 42 -4.49 3.86 -14.48
C GLN A 42 -4.84 3.54 -13.03
N TRP A 43 -5.00 4.57 -12.20
CA TRP A 43 -5.18 4.40 -10.77
C TRP A 43 -6.46 5.08 -10.30
N THR A 44 -7.16 4.42 -9.38
CA THR A 44 -8.23 5.00 -8.59
C THR A 44 -7.85 4.87 -7.12
N SER A 45 -8.00 5.95 -6.38
CA SER A 45 -7.68 6.00 -4.94
C SER A 45 -8.91 6.36 -4.13
N GLY A 46 -9.05 5.78 -2.94
CA GLY A 46 -10.11 6.13 -1.99
C GLY A 46 -9.70 5.80 -0.57
N TYR A 47 -10.15 6.63 0.38
CA TYR A 47 -9.99 6.36 1.80
C TYR A 47 -11.10 5.41 2.26
N GLY A 48 -10.71 4.41 3.05
CA GLY A 48 -11.65 3.50 3.67
C GLY A 48 -11.03 2.78 4.85
N TYR A 49 -11.77 1.80 5.35
CA TYR A 49 -11.35 0.94 6.45
C TYR A 49 -11.35 -0.53 6.02
N ILE A 50 -10.61 -1.35 6.78
CA ILE A 50 -10.66 -2.80 6.66
C ILE A 50 -11.77 -3.32 7.57
N HIS A 51 -12.73 -4.02 6.99
CA HIS A 51 -13.86 -4.54 7.74
C HIS A 51 -13.42 -5.68 8.67
N HIS A 52 -13.62 -5.50 9.97
CA HIS A 52 -13.03 -6.35 11.01
C HIS A 52 -13.47 -7.83 10.97
N LYS A 53 -14.63 -8.14 10.37
CA LYS A 53 -15.15 -9.53 10.35
C LYS A 53 -14.58 -10.37 9.21
N ASN A 54 -14.32 -9.76 8.06
CA ASN A 54 -13.92 -10.48 6.83
C ASN A 54 -12.57 -10.00 6.28
N GLY A 55 -11.94 -8.99 6.87
CA GLY A 55 -10.64 -8.48 6.46
C GLY A 55 -10.66 -7.77 5.11
N GLN A 56 -11.83 -7.40 4.59
CA GLN A 56 -11.95 -6.78 3.26
C GLN A 56 -11.85 -5.26 3.34
N CYS A 57 -11.17 -4.67 2.38
CA CYS A 57 -11.17 -3.23 2.15
C CYS A 57 -12.57 -2.77 1.72
N SER A 58 -13.12 -1.77 2.41
CA SER A 58 -14.44 -1.18 2.10
C SER A 58 -14.50 -0.44 0.76
N VAL A 59 -13.37 -0.10 0.16
CA VAL A 59 -13.31 0.65 -1.11
C VAL A 59 -13.25 -0.29 -2.31
N CYS A 60 -12.34 -1.26 -2.30
CA CYS A 60 -12.09 -2.15 -3.46
C CYS A 60 -12.52 -3.59 -3.24
N GLY A 61 -13.00 -3.97 -2.04
CA GLY A 61 -13.38 -5.33 -1.70
C GLY A 61 -12.22 -6.33 -1.57
N HIS A 62 -10.98 -5.89 -1.81
CA HIS A 62 -9.79 -6.73 -1.70
C HIS A 62 -9.60 -7.21 -0.26
N GLY A 63 -9.34 -8.51 -0.08
CA GLY A 63 -9.02 -9.09 1.21
C GLY A 63 -7.57 -8.77 1.59
N MET A 64 -7.37 -8.21 2.79
CA MET A 64 -6.02 -7.98 3.29
C MET A 64 -5.37 -9.32 3.65
N ASN A 65 -4.09 -9.49 3.31
CA ASN A 65 -3.32 -10.66 3.70
C ASN A 65 -3.41 -10.83 5.22
N LYS A 66 -3.99 -11.94 5.66
CA LYS A 66 -3.80 -12.40 7.03
C LYS A 66 -2.33 -12.79 7.13
N TYR A 67 -1.63 -12.34 8.17
CA TYR A 67 -0.35 -12.92 8.53
C TYR A 67 -0.62 -14.36 8.97
N GLU A 68 -0.60 -15.29 8.02
CA GLU A 68 -0.48 -16.71 8.31
C GLU A 68 0.98 -16.93 8.67
N ILE A 69 1.28 -16.83 9.96
CA ILE A 69 2.58 -17.23 10.47
C ILE A 69 2.62 -18.75 10.33
N SER A 70 3.51 -19.25 9.48
CA SER A 70 3.73 -20.67 9.30
C SER A 70 4.70 -21.20 10.36
N ASP A 71 4.70 -22.51 10.61
CA ASP A 71 5.67 -23.14 11.52
C ASP A 71 7.13 -22.91 11.06
N HIS A 72 7.36 -22.68 9.77
CA HIS A 72 8.66 -22.33 9.20
C HIS A 72 9.13 -20.93 9.63
N ASP A 73 8.22 -19.99 9.89
CA ASP A 73 8.59 -18.63 10.34
C ASP A 73 9.07 -18.58 11.80
N PHE A 74 8.95 -19.70 12.53
CA PHE A 74 9.40 -19.86 13.91
C PHE A 74 10.75 -20.60 14.05
N GLN A 75 11.30 -21.14 12.96
CA GLN A 75 12.60 -21.84 12.94
C GLN A 75 13.77 -20.87 12.72
#